data_AF-A0AAV4CCG7-F1
#
_entry.id   AF-A0AAV4CCG7-F1
#
_cell.length_a   1.000
_cell.length_b   1.000
_cell.length_c   1.000
_cell.angle_alpha   90.00
_cell.angle_beta   90.00
_cell.angle_gamma   90.00
#
_symmetry.space_group_name_H-M   'P 1'
#
loop_
_entity.id
_entity.type
_entity.pdbx_description
1 polymer ?
#
loop_
_entity_poly.entity_id
_entity_poly.type
_entity_poly.pdbx_seq_one_letter_code
_entity_poly.pdbx_strand_id
1 'polypeptide(L)'
;MLAEPVSERFRNKLVLKFEFRSRSANGTLFYGRSSKNPNEMIALVLQDGHLQYKIKCPSLHADVRLSARDGARLNDNSWHSIHYTAKFGRYGQKGQIEVDGVKHTKRYDVNCEQLTSLVMGGHSPDIRQHPYYFDVSDSHGHFEGCIRKVSLSYFLSTPPKYYAVSQCEQ
;
A
#
# COMPACT_ATOMS: atom_id res chain seq x y z
N MET A 1 25.02 10.28 22.03
CA MET A 1 25.00 10.04 20.57
C MET A 1 23.66 10.57 20.08
N LEU A 2 23.63 11.84 19.63
CA LEU A 2 22.40 12.49 19.19
C LEU A 2 22.17 12.09 17.73
N ALA A 3 21.03 11.46 17.45
CA ALA A 3 20.61 11.23 16.08
C ALA A 3 20.40 12.59 15.41
N GLU A 4 21.12 12.85 14.32
CA GLU A 4 20.90 14.07 13.55
C GLU A 4 19.45 14.13 13.06
N PRO A 5 18.78 15.29 13.12
CA PRO A 5 17.45 15.44 12.56
C PRO A 5 17.55 15.15 11.06
N VAL A 6 16.82 14.13 10.60
CA VAL A 6 16.69 13.81 9.18
C VAL A 6 16.23 15.08 8.46
N SER A 7 17.16 15.71 7.75
CA SER A 7 16.96 16.90 6.94
C SER A 7 15.65 16.84 6.17
N GLU A 8 14.79 17.85 6.35
CA GLU A 8 13.49 17.97 5.67
C GLU A 8 13.59 17.91 4.13
N ARG A 9 14.80 18.05 3.56
CA ARG A 9 15.06 17.96 2.12
C ARG A 9 14.93 16.55 1.52
N PHE A 10 14.77 15.49 2.33
CA PHE A 10 14.81 14.10 1.84
C PHE A 10 13.48 13.31 1.87
N ARG A 11 12.33 13.95 2.10
CA ARG A 11 11.01 13.28 2.04
C ARG A 11 10.37 13.24 0.64
N ASN A 12 11.16 13.30 -0.43
CA ASN A 12 10.64 13.36 -1.81
C ASN A 12 10.34 11.97 -2.42
N LYS A 13 10.42 10.89 -1.65
CA LYS A 13 10.13 9.54 -2.15
C LYS A 13 9.68 8.59 -1.05
N LEU A 14 8.47 8.05 -1.22
CA LEU A 14 8.03 6.84 -0.53
C LEU A 14 8.46 5.62 -1.34
N VAL A 15 9.08 4.65 -0.68
CA VAL A 15 9.31 3.28 -1.16
C VAL A 15 8.72 2.35 -0.13
N LEU A 16 7.81 1.48 -0.56
CA LEU A 16 7.30 0.36 0.22
C LEU A 16 7.60 -0.92 -0.55
N LYS A 17 8.28 -1.86 0.11
CA LYS A 17 8.49 -3.21 -0.44
C LYS A 17 8.02 -4.26 0.54
N PHE A 18 7.45 -5.32 0.02
CA PHE A 18 7.07 -6.50 0.80
C PHE A 18 6.88 -7.68 -0.14
N GLU A 19 6.78 -8.88 0.44
CA GLU A 19 6.35 -10.09 -0.26
C GLU A 19 5.05 -10.59 0.37
N PHE A 20 4.15 -11.17 -0.43
CA PHE A 20 2.93 -11.82 0.07
C PHE A 20 2.71 -13.19 -0.57
N ARG A 21 1.97 -14.06 0.14
CA ARG A 21 1.50 -15.37 -0.32
C ARG A 21 0.05 -15.57 0.14
N SER A 22 -0.85 -15.98 -0.75
CA SER A 22 -2.26 -16.20 -0.39
C SER A 22 -2.95 -17.21 -1.31
N ARG A 23 -4.01 -17.84 -0.82
CA ARG A 23 -5.03 -18.54 -1.63
C ARG A 23 -6.32 -17.72 -1.78
N SER A 24 -6.53 -16.72 -0.93
CA SER A 24 -7.69 -15.85 -0.99
C SER A 24 -7.64 -14.99 -2.23
N ALA A 25 -8.75 -14.94 -2.95
CA ALA A 25 -8.90 -14.08 -4.11
C ALA A 25 -9.02 -12.59 -3.74
N ASN A 26 -9.35 -12.29 -2.49
CA ASN A 26 -9.74 -10.95 -2.04
C ASN A 26 -9.04 -10.57 -0.73
N GLY A 27 -8.70 -9.29 -0.57
CA GLY A 27 -8.23 -8.74 0.70
C GLY A 27 -7.29 -7.55 0.54
N THR A 28 -7.21 -6.70 1.57
CA THR A 28 -6.33 -5.53 1.58
C THR A 28 -4.89 -5.91 1.90
N LEU A 29 -3.95 -5.67 0.98
CA LEU A 29 -2.52 -5.84 1.25
C LEU A 29 -1.99 -4.65 2.06
N PHE A 30 -2.26 -3.43 1.61
CA PHE A 30 -2.00 -2.22 2.40
C PHE A 30 -2.90 -1.06 1.99
N TYR A 31 -3.03 -0.09 2.89
CA TYR A 31 -3.40 1.27 2.54
C TYR A 31 -2.60 2.29 3.35
N GLY A 32 -2.38 3.46 2.77
CA GLY A 32 -1.79 4.61 3.44
C GLY A 32 -2.67 5.84 3.30
N ARG A 33 -2.65 6.69 4.33
CA ARG A 33 -3.43 7.95 4.37
C ARG A 33 -2.57 9.08 4.90
N SER A 34 -3.00 10.30 4.62
CA SER A 34 -2.48 11.50 5.27
C SER A 34 -3.25 11.80 6.55
N SER A 35 -2.57 12.16 7.63
CA SER A 35 -3.22 12.70 8.83
C SER A 35 -3.76 14.11 8.61
N LYS A 36 -3.21 14.85 7.64
CA LYS A 36 -3.66 16.21 7.28
C LYS A 36 -4.90 16.19 6.42
N ASN A 37 -4.97 15.24 5.48
CA ASN A 37 -6.16 15.03 4.66
C ASN A 37 -6.55 13.55 4.68
N PRO A 38 -7.33 13.11 5.69
CA PRO A 38 -7.64 11.70 5.82
C PRO A 38 -8.52 11.21 4.69
N ASN A 39 -9.27 12.06 3.96
CA ASN A 39 -10.00 11.66 2.74
C ASN A 39 -9.11 11.03 1.67
N GLU A 40 -7.82 11.36 1.68
CA GLU A 40 -6.88 10.88 0.69
C GLU A 40 -6.29 9.54 1.07
N MET A 41 -6.22 8.65 0.09
CA MET A 41 -5.83 7.27 0.31
C MET A 41 -5.14 6.70 -0.91
N ILE A 42 -4.15 5.86 -0.64
CA ILE A 42 -3.57 4.95 -1.61
C ILE A 42 -3.65 3.55 -1.03
N ALA A 43 -4.19 2.59 -1.79
CA ALA A 43 -4.30 1.21 -1.36
C ALA A 43 -3.90 0.23 -2.45
N LEU A 44 -3.42 -0.93 -2.03
CA LEU A 44 -3.22 -2.09 -2.89
C LEU A 44 -3.99 -3.26 -2.30
N VAL A 45 -4.85 -3.86 -3.11
CA VAL A 45 -5.75 -4.94 -2.69
C VAL A 45 -5.67 -6.09 -3.68
N LEU A 46 -5.99 -7.30 -3.22
CA LEU A 46 -6.39 -8.40 -4.08
C LEU A 46 -7.88 -8.30 -4.35
N GLN A 47 -8.26 -8.42 -5.62
CA GLN A 47 -9.63 -8.55 -6.09
C GLN A 47 -9.68 -9.61 -7.19
N ASP A 48 -10.46 -10.66 -6.97
CA ASP A 48 -10.58 -11.80 -7.88
C ASP A 48 -9.23 -12.42 -8.27
N GLY A 49 -8.30 -12.45 -7.31
CA GLY A 49 -6.94 -12.97 -7.47
C GLY A 49 -5.98 -12.02 -8.20
N HIS A 50 -6.38 -10.79 -8.49
CA HIS A 50 -5.53 -9.81 -9.17
C HIS A 50 -5.30 -8.59 -8.30
N LEU A 51 -4.19 -7.90 -8.53
CA LEU A 51 -3.92 -6.66 -7.82
C LEU A 51 -4.76 -5.52 -8.38
N GLN A 52 -5.34 -4.75 -7.47
CA GLN A 52 -6.01 -3.49 -7.75
C GLN A 52 -5.31 -2.40 -6.96
N TYR A 53 -4.89 -1.37 -7.67
CA TYR A 53 -4.32 -0.16 -7.12
C TYR A 53 -5.40 0.89 -7.00
N LYS A 54 -5.84 1.16 -5.78
CA LYS A 54 -6.87 2.17 -5.50
C LYS A 54 -6.21 3.49 -5.13
N ILE A 55 -6.58 4.55 -5.83
CA ILE A 55 -6.07 5.90 -5.67
C ILE A 55 -7.25 6.81 -5.39
N LYS A 56 -7.20 7.52 -4.27
CA LYS A 56 -8.12 8.60 -3.93
C LYS A 56 -7.28 9.80 -3.52
N CYS A 57 -6.82 10.56 -4.51
CA CYS A 57 -6.13 11.84 -4.33
C CYS A 57 -6.93 12.95 -5.05
N PRO A 58 -6.71 14.24 -4.76
CA PRO A 58 -7.43 15.34 -5.42
C PRO A 58 -7.29 15.34 -6.95
N SER A 59 -6.15 14.91 -7.48
CA SER A 59 -5.88 14.85 -8.92
C SER A 59 -6.43 13.59 -9.60
N LEU A 60 -6.70 12.53 -8.85
CA LEU A 60 -7.05 11.23 -9.40
C LEU A 60 -7.83 10.39 -8.39
N HIS A 61 -9.03 9.98 -8.81
CA HIS A 61 -9.81 8.94 -8.15
C HIS A 61 -9.95 7.77 -9.13
N ALA A 62 -9.27 6.65 -8.86
CA ALA A 62 -9.24 5.51 -9.77
C ALA A 62 -8.94 4.20 -9.06
N ASP A 63 -9.61 3.14 -9.51
CA ASP A 63 -9.27 1.75 -9.20
C ASP A 63 -8.61 1.13 -10.44
N VAL A 64 -7.32 0.80 -10.33
CA VAL A 64 -6.51 0.36 -11.47
C VAL A 64 -6.08 -1.08 -11.30
N ARG A 65 -6.56 -1.93 -12.21
CA ARG A 65 -6.11 -3.32 -12.28
C ARG A 65 -4.67 -3.40 -12.76
N LEU A 66 -3.83 -4.05 -11.96
CA LEU A 66 -2.45 -4.32 -12.29
C LEU A 66 -2.33 -5.72 -12.89
N SER A 67 -1.89 -5.79 -14.14
CA SER A 67 -1.54 -7.05 -14.79
C SER A 67 -0.26 -7.66 -14.20
N ALA A 68 -0.35 -8.83 -13.60
CA ALA A 68 0.82 -9.66 -13.37
C ALA A 68 1.39 -10.18 -14.70
N ARG A 69 2.53 -10.87 -14.63
CA ARG A 69 3.11 -11.56 -15.79
C ARG A 69 2.07 -12.47 -16.42
N ASP A 70 1.90 -12.35 -17.74
CA ASP A 70 0.96 -13.14 -18.53
C ASP A 70 -0.52 -13.06 -18.07
N GLY A 71 -0.88 -12.02 -17.31
CA GLY A 71 -2.22 -11.85 -16.75
C GLY A 71 -2.55 -12.82 -15.61
N ALA A 72 -1.54 -13.43 -15.00
CA ALA A 72 -1.72 -14.43 -13.95
C ALA A 72 -2.42 -13.89 -12.71
N ARG A 73 -3.13 -14.79 -12.02
CA ARG A 73 -3.64 -14.55 -10.68
C ARG A 73 -2.53 -14.73 -9.65
N LEU A 74 -2.54 -13.91 -8.61
CA LEU A 74 -1.53 -13.89 -7.54
C LEU A 74 -2.01 -14.54 -6.23
N ASN A 75 -3.16 -15.23 -6.28
CA ASN A 75 -3.68 -16.05 -5.18
C ASN A 75 -3.38 -17.55 -5.41
N ASP A 76 -2.22 -17.83 -5.99
CA ASP A 76 -1.75 -19.17 -6.40
C ASP A 76 -0.97 -19.90 -5.29
N ASN A 77 -0.92 -19.32 -4.08
CA ASN A 77 -0.11 -19.79 -2.96
C ASN A 77 1.42 -19.73 -3.19
N SER A 78 1.89 -18.94 -4.14
CA SER A 78 3.29 -18.59 -4.34
C SER A 78 3.64 -17.27 -3.64
N TRP A 79 4.94 -17.04 -3.42
CA TRP A 79 5.42 -15.74 -2.93
C TRP A 79 5.53 -14.75 -4.08
N HIS A 80 4.83 -13.63 -3.98
CA HIS A 80 4.90 -12.51 -4.91
C HIS A 80 5.55 -11.30 -4.25
N SER A 81 6.41 -10.61 -4.98
CA SER A 81 7.11 -9.41 -4.53
C SER A 81 6.44 -8.15 -5.03
N ILE A 82 6.24 -7.18 -4.13
CA ILE A 82 5.69 -5.86 -4.42
C ILE A 82 6.73 -4.80 -4.12
N HIS A 83 6.91 -3.89 -5.07
CA HIS A 83 7.71 -2.70 -4.90
C HIS A 83 6.90 -1.49 -5.37
N TYR A 84 6.38 -0.75 -4.39
CA TYR A 84 5.67 0.50 -4.61
C TYR A 84 6.61 1.69 -4.40
N THR A 85 6.55 2.64 -5.32
CA THR A 85 7.25 3.92 -5.17
C THR A 85 6.34 5.08 -5.50
N ALA A 86 6.34 6.11 -4.66
CA ALA A 86 5.74 7.40 -4.96
C ALA A 86 6.81 8.48 -4.86
N LYS A 87 7.11 9.15 -5.98
CA LYS A 87 8.12 10.20 -6.05
C LYS A 87 7.45 11.56 -6.17
N PHE A 88 7.87 12.52 -5.36
CA PHE A 88 7.51 13.93 -5.50
C PHE A 88 8.48 14.61 -6.47
N GLY A 89 7.96 15.44 -7.37
CA GLY A 89 8.79 16.16 -8.34
C GLY A 89 8.11 17.41 -8.90
N ARG A 90 8.80 18.09 -9.82
CA ARG A 90 8.36 19.35 -10.46
C ARG A 90 7.01 19.24 -11.17
N TYR A 91 6.59 18.04 -11.54
CA TYR A 91 5.34 17.75 -12.26
C TYR A 91 4.34 16.93 -11.43
N GLY A 92 4.36 17.11 -10.10
CA GLY A 92 3.50 16.40 -9.17
C GLY A 92 4.08 15.08 -8.66
N GLN A 93 3.30 14.38 -7.83
CA GLN A 93 3.69 13.10 -7.25
C GLN A 93 3.28 11.95 -8.18
N LYS A 94 4.25 11.12 -8.58
CA LYS A 94 4.03 9.98 -9.48
C LYS A 94 4.22 8.64 -8.77
N GLY A 95 3.21 7.79 -8.85
CA GLY A 95 3.18 6.43 -8.33
C GLY A 95 3.62 5.42 -9.39
N GLN A 96 4.44 4.46 -8.98
CA GLN A 96 4.87 3.34 -9.81
C GLN A 96 4.84 2.05 -8.98
N ILE A 97 4.35 0.98 -9.59
CA ILE A 97 4.29 -0.35 -8.99
C ILE A 97 5.08 -1.32 -9.85
N GLU A 98 5.78 -2.22 -9.17
CA GLU A 98 6.48 -3.35 -9.74
C GLU A 98 6.02 -4.61 -8.99
N VAL A 99 5.68 -5.65 -9.76
CA VAL A 99 5.19 -6.95 -9.29
C VAL A 99 6.11 -8.01 -9.84
N ASP A 100 6.73 -8.82 -9.00
CA ASP A 100 7.66 -9.89 -9.41
C ASP A 100 8.77 -9.42 -10.35
N GLY A 101 9.31 -8.23 -10.05
CA GLY A 101 10.35 -7.59 -10.88
C GLY A 101 9.83 -6.93 -12.16
N VAL A 102 8.55 -7.10 -12.50
CA VAL A 102 7.93 -6.50 -13.69
C VAL A 102 7.34 -5.14 -13.34
N LYS A 103 7.94 -4.08 -13.91
CA LYS A 103 7.45 -2.71 -13.73
C LYS A 103 6.22 -2.45 -14.59
N HIS A 104 5.17 -1.93 -13.97
CA HIS A 104 4.06 -1.36 -14.74
C HIS A 104 4.54 -0.11 -15.48
N THR A 105 4.22 -0.04 -16.77
CA THR A 105 4.62 1.05 -17.67
C THR A 105 3.90 2.36 -17.35
N LYS A 106 2.65 2.26 -16.90
CA LYS A 106 1.87 3.41 -16.45
C LYS A 106 2.42 3.94 -15.12
N ARG A 107 2.59 5.25 -15.07
CA ARG A 107 2.81 6.01 -13.82
C ARG A 107 1.53 6.78 -13.51
N TYR A 108 1.13 6.78 -12.25
CA TYR A 108 -0.12 7.37 -11.82
C TYR A 108 0.12 8.71 -11.13
N ASP A 109 -0.74 9.70 -11.39
CA ASP A 109 -0.75 10.97 -10.67
C ASP A 109 -1.34 10.77 -9.27
N VAL A 110 -0.46 10.59 -8.30
CA VAL A 110 -0.79 10.29 -6.91
C VAL A 110 -0.51 11.50 -6.05
N ASN A 111 -1.02 12.67 -6.46
CA ASN A 111 -0.80 13.95 -5.78
C ASN A 111 -1.63 14.05 -4.49
N CYS A 112 -1.45 13.07 -3.61
CA CYS A 112 -1.94 13.06 -2.26
C CYS A 112 -1.00 13.91 -1.38
N GLU A 113 -1.55 14.55 -0.36
CA GLU A 113 -0.84 14.93 0.84
C GLU A 113 0.02 13.77 1.35
N GLN A 114 1.14 14.12 1.97
CA GLN A 114 2.12 13.14 2.42
C GLN A 114 1.44 12.04 3.24
N LEU A 115 1.62 10.78 2.83
CA LEU A 115 1.12 9.63 3.57
C LEU A 115 1.89 9.49 4.88
N THR A 116 1.18 9.61 6.00
CA THR A 116 1.75 9.57 7.36
C THR A 116 1.37 8.30 8.11
N SER A 117 0.42 7.51 7.59
CA SER A 117 0.06 6.20 8.13
C SER A 117 0.19 5.11 7.07
N LEU A 118 0.49 3.90 7.53
CA LEU A 118 0.46 2.68 6.73
C LEU A 118 -0.21 1.60 7.56
N VAL A 119 -1.21 0.97 6.98
CA VAL A 119 -1.88 -0.22 7.53
C VAL A 119 -1.71 -1.34 6.52
N MET A 120 -1.41 -2.54 7.00
CA MET A 120 -1.22 -3.72 6.16
C MET A 120 -2.16 -4.84 6.60
N GLY A 121 -2.56 -5.67 5.64
CA GLY A 121 -3.32 -6.91 5.90
C GLY A 121 -4.81 -6.73 6.25
N GLY A 122 -5.36 -5.52 6.16
CA GLY A 122 -6.76 -5.27 6.49
C GLY A 122 -7.04 -3.83 6.87
N HIS A 123 -7.93 -3.63 7.85
CA HIS A 123 -8.34 -2.32 8.34
C HIS A 123 -7.97 -2.15 9.82
N SER A 124 -7.52 -0.95 10.19
CA SER A 124 -7.32 -0.64 11.61
C SER A 124 -8.66 -0.71 12.35
N PRO A 125 -8.77 -1.33 13.54
CA PRO A 125 -10.02 -1.37 14.30
C PRO A 125 -10.65 0.01 14.53
N ASP A 126 -9.80 1.03 14.68
CA ASP A 126 -10.19 2.42 14.95
C ASP A 126 -10.84 3.11 13.74
N ILE A 127 -10.70 2.54 12.52
CA ILE A 127 -11.22 3.15 11.29
C ILE A 127 -12.75 3.18 11.26
N ARG A 128 -13.43 2.29 11.99
CA ARG A 128 -14.90 2.20 12.03
C ARG A 128 -15.59 3.47 12.56
N GLN A 129 -14.86 4.26 13.34
CA GLN A 129 -15.37 5.52 13.89
C GLN A 129 -15.07 6.73 13.00
N HIS A 130 -14.35 6.53 11.89
CA HIS A 130 -13.94 7.62 11.01
C HIS A 130 -14.94 7.82 9.85
N PRO A 131 -15.23 9.07 9.46
CA PRO A 131 -16.19 9.38 8.39
C PRO A 131 -15.79 8.81 7.02
N TYR A 132 -14.53 8.40 6.87
CA TYR A 132 -13.98 7.83 5.64
C TYR A 132 -13.85 6.32 5.70
N TYR A 133 -14.63 5.67 6.57
CA TYR A 133 -14.71 4.22 6.72
C TYR A 133 -15.09 3.53 5.41
N PHE A 134 -16.07 4.08 4.69
CA PHE A 134 -16.64 3.47 3.49
C PHE A 134 -15.60 3.21 2.39
N ASP A 135 -14.66 4.14 2.19
CA ASP A 135 -13.59 4.00 1.20
C ASP A 135 -12.66 2.82 1.51
N VAL A 136 -12.45 2.56 2.80
CA VAL A 136 -11.58 1.47 3.25
C VAL A 136 -12.38 0.17 3.33
N SER A 137 -13.65 0.18 3.74
CA SER A 137 -14.46 -1.04 3.73
C SER A 137 -14.65 -1.63 2.32
N ASP A 138 -14.60 -0.80 1.29
CA ASP A 138 -14.64 -1.23 -0.11
C ASP A 138 -13.30 -1.85 -0.62
N SER A 139 -12.26 -1.87 0.21
CA SER A 139 -10.98 -2.54 -0.10
C SER A 139 -10.97 -4.06 0.16
N HIS A 140 -12.14 -4.71 0.08
CA HIS A 140 -12.31 -6.17 0.10
C HIS A 140 -11.93 -6.84 1.45
N GLY A 141 -11.92 -6.09 2.54
CA GLY A 141 -11.76 -6.62 3.89
C GLY A 141 -10.33 -7.00 4.28
N HIS A 142 -10.21 -7.88 5.29
CA HIS A 142 -8.92 -8.35 5.79
C HIS A 142 -8.28 -9.34 4.81
N PHE A 143 -6.95 -9.34 4.78
CA PHE A 143 -6.17 -10.25 3.95
C PHE A 143 -5.93 -11.55 4.69
N GLU A 144 -6.22 -12.67 4.03
CA GLU A 144 -5.91 -14.01 4.51
C GLU A 144 -4.67 -14.53 3.78
N GLY A 145 -3.55 -14.62 4.47
CA GLY A 145 -2.29 -15.09 3.91
C GLY A 145 -1.09 -14.61 4.72
N CYS A 146 0.08 -14.67 4.08
CA CYS A 146 1.36 -14.31 4.69
C CYS A 146 1.91 -13.04 4.05
N ILE A 147 2.41 -12.12 4.86
CA ILE A 147 3.18 -10.95 4.42
C ILE A 147 4.54 -11.00 5.11
N ARG A 148 5.62 -10.77 4.37
CA ARG A 148 6.99 -10.73 4.93
C ARG A 148 7.87 -9.67 4.26
N LYS A 149 9.06 -9.46 4.85
CA LYS A 149 10.10 -8.56 4.34
C LYS A 149 9.59 -7.14 4.05
N VAL A 150 8.71 -6.64 4.92
CA VAL A 150 8.19 -5.28 4.82
C VAL A 150 9.33 -4.29 5.06
N SER A 151 9.50 -3.34 4.14
CA SER A 151 10.50 -2.27 4.26
C SER A 151 9.94 -0.95 3.73
N LEU A 152 10.30 0.14 4.40
CA LEU A 152 9.92 1.51 4.08
C LEU A 152 11.15 2.38 3.89
N SER A 153 11.08 3.35 2.96
CA SER A 153 12.18 4.32 2.76
C SER A 153 12.34 5.33 3.90
N TYR A 154 11.38 5.42 4.81
CA TYR A 154 11.44 6.30 5.98
C TYR A 154 10.91 5.59 7.21
N PHE A 155 11.35 6.10 8.36
CA PHE A 155 10.87 5.64 9.66
C PHE A 155 9.51 6.27 9.95
N LEU A 156 8.54 5.42 10.31
CA LEU A 156 7.33 5.89 10.96
C LEU A 156 7.71 6.30 12.39
N SER A 157 7.20 7.45 12.85
CA SER A 157 7.48 7.95 14.19
C SER A 157 6.87 7.08 15.29
N THR A 158 5.86 6.28 14.95
CA THR A 158 5.19 5.33 15.83
C THR A 158 5.59 3.90 15.48
N PRO A 159 5.84 3.04 16.49
CA PRO A 159 6.06 1.62 16.24
C PRO A 159 4.79 0.96 15.68
N PRO A 160 4.93 -0.13 14.90
CA PRO A 160 3.79 -0.85 14.37
C PRO A 160 2.95 -1.45 15.51
N LYS A 161 1.62 -1.37 15.35
CA LYS A 161 0.66 -2.08 16.18
C LYS A 161 0.11 -3.27 15.40
N TYR A 162 -0.13 -4.36 16.11
CA TYR A 162 -0.54 -5.63 15.53
C TYR A 162 -1.90 -6.04 16.08
N TYR A 163 -2.81 -6.43 15.20
CA TYR A 163 -4.18 -6.82 15.54
C TYR A 163 -4.52 -8.11 14.79
N ALA A 164 -4.91 -9.16 15.52
CA ALA A 164 -5.31 -10.45 14.95
C ALA A 164 -4.32 -11.03 13.91
N VAL A 165 -3.02 -10.86 14.16
CA VAL A 165 -1.95 -11.46 13.33
C VAL A 165 -1.41 -12.71 14.00
N SER A 166 -1.09 -13.71 13.19
CA SER A 166 -0.41 -14.93 13.59
C SER A 166 0.84 -15.14 12.74
N GLN A 167 1.73 -16.02 13.21
CA GLN A 167 2.86 -16.45 12.42
C GLN A 167 2.39 -17.45 11.35
N CYS A 168 2.84 -17.25 10.12
CA CYS A 168 2.62 -18.25 9.07
C CYS A 168 3.50 -19.48 9.28
N GLU A 169 2.93 -20.65 9.00
CA GLU A 169 3.70 -21.87 8.80
C GLU A 169 4.61 -21.69 7.57
N GLN A 170 5.88 -22.11 7.71
CA GLN A 170 6.92 -21.90 6.71
C GLN A 170 6.64 -22.72 5.44
#